data_AF-A0A317SLV2-F1
#
_entry.id   AF-A0A317SLV2-F1
#
_cell.length_a   1.000
_cell.length_b   1.000
_cell.length_c   1.000
_cell.angle_alpha   90.00
_cell.angle_beta   90.00
_cell.angle_gamma   90.00
#
_symmetry.space_group_name_H-M   'P 1'
#
loop_
_entity.id
_entity.type
_entity.pdbx_description
1 polymer ?
#
loop_
_entity_poly.entity_id
_entity_poly.type
_entity_poly.pdbx_seq_one_letter_code
_entity_poly.pdbx_strand_id
1 'polypeptide(L)'
;MGAIDRVFHEHGIRKSTRFTYEESEECLIIRVMPGACHEAISRAFCYEIVDKISKLPGHSKNSVYSVGSTQFNVPSKRSKQGDEGFGPTDTRPYRDDWPPLMIEVGYSGSLHQLRHDAEWWLQYSDDQTGMVILIEFEEQPANLLRLECWEMLPEPWIRATRNSQPMRPGRKQSLSA
;
A
#
# COMPACT_ATOMS: atom_id res chain seq x y z
N MET A 1 35.63 -3.85 -5.64
CA MET A 1 34.26 -3.31 -5.83
C MET A 1 33.82 -3.70 -7.24
N GLY A 2 32.77 -4.51 -7.38
CA GLY A 2 32.38 -5.09 -8.68
C GLY A 2 31.76 -4.06 -9.64
N ALA A 3 31.82 -4.33 -10.95
CA ALA A 3 31.36 -3.40 -11.99
C ALA A 3 29.89 -2.95 -11.82
N ILE A 4 29.02 -3.86 -11.37
CA ILE A 4 27.61 -3.61 -11.10
C ILE A 4 27.41 -2.66 -9.90
N ASP A 5 28.17 -2.85 -8.81
CA ASP A 5 28.11 -2.01 -7.61
C ASP A 5 28.53 -0.56 -7.91
N ARG A 6 29.47 -0.40 -8.85
CA ARG A 6 29.90 0.91 -9.34
C ARG A 6 28.81 1.60 -10.17
N VAL A 7 28.15 0.88 -11.08
CA VAL A 7 27.04 1.42 -11.88
C VAL A 7 25.86 1.84 -10.99
N PHE A 8 25.49 1.04 -9.99
CA PHE A 8 24.42 1.41 -9.06
C PHE A 8 24.78 2.57 -8.14
N HIS A 9 26.05 2.72 -7.79
CA HIS A 9 26.50 3.91 -7.07
C HIS A 9 26.43 5.17 -7.94
N GLU A 10 26.91 5.10 -9.18
CA GLU A 10 26.91 6.22 -10.14
C GLU A 10 25.49 6.70 -10.49
N HIS A 11 24.50 5.79 -10.49
CA HIS A 11 23.09 6.12 -10.74
C HIS A 11 22.27 6.40 -9.46
N GLY A 12 22.90 6.44 -8.28
CA GLY A 12 22.21 6.66 -7.00
C GLY A 12 21.32 5.52 -6.49
N ILE A 13 21.20 4.43 -7.27
CA ILE A 13 20.35 3.26 -7.01
C ILE A 13 20.83 2.46 -5.78
N ARG A 14 22.13 2.50 -5.48
CA ARG A 14 22.72 1.76 -4.35
C ARG A 14 22.11 2.09 -2.98
N LYS A 15 21.67 3.34 -2.78
CA LYS A 15 21.07 3.78 -1.51
C LYS A 15 19.66 3.23 -1.29
N SER A 16 19.02 2.81 -2.37
CA SER A 16 17.65 2.29 -2.39
C SER A 16 17.66 0.82 -2.81
N THR A 17 18.75 0.08 -2.61
CA THR A 17 18.81 -1.35 -2.93
C THR A 17 19.54 -2.15 -1.86
N ARG A 18 19.02 -3.33 -1.53
CA ARG A 18 19.73 -4.36 -0.77
C ARG A 18 20.16 -5.47 -1.71
N PHE A 19 21.40 -5.89 -1.55
CA PHE A 19 22.00 -6.98 -2.30
C PHE A 19 22.06 -8.20 -1.39
N THR A 20 21.54 -9.33 -1.87
CA THR A 20 21.67 -10.62 -1.21
C THR A 20 22.21 -11.59 -2.25
N TYR A 21 23.36 -12.21 -1.97
CA TYR A 21 23.90 -13.27 -2.81
C TYR A 21 23.42 -14.61 -2.26
N GLU A 22 22.72 -15.39 -3.08
CA GLU A 22 22.35 -16.77 -2.77
C GLU A 22 23.40 -17.68 -3.37
N GLU A 23 24.24 -18.24 -2.50
CA GLU A 23 25.41 -19.02 -2.90
C GLU A 23 25.02 -20.35 -3.56
N SER A 24 23.91 -20.96 -3.15
CA SER A 24 23.45 -22.24 -3.71
C SER A 24 22.98 -22.15 -5.17
N GLU A 25 22.46 -20.99 -5.57
CA GLU A 25 21.93 -20.71 -6.92
C GLU A 25 22.85 -19.79 -7.72
N GLU A 26 24.03 -19.45 -7.18
CA GLU A 26 24.99 -18.48 -7.72
C GLU A 26 24.35 -17.14 -8.16
N CYS A 27 23.27 -16.70 -7.49
CA CYS A 27 22.46 -15.59 -7.96
C CYS A 27 22.48 -14.37 -7.02
N LEU A 28 22.45 -13.17 -7.61
CA LEU A 28 22.36 -11.90 -6.88
C LEU A 28 20.90 -11.41 -6.88
N ILE A 29 20.28 -11.42 -5.70
CA ILE A 29 18.97 -10.83 -5.46
C ILE A 29 19.16 -9.35 -5.15
N ILE A 30 18.57 -8.49 -5.98
CA ILE A 30 18.57 -7.04 -5.79
C ILE A 30 17.16 -6.62 -5.36
N ARG A 31 17.02 -6.21 -4.10
CA ARG A 31 15.76 -5.69 -3.56
C ARG A 31 15.79 -4.19 -3.60
N VAL A 32 14.83 -3.55 -4.26
CA VAL A 32 14.71 -2.09 -4.22
C VAL A 32 14.05 -1.66 -2.90
N MET A 33 14.90 -1.15 -2.01
CA MET A 33 14.65 -0.20 -0.92
C MET A 33 13.52 0.82 -1.15
N PRO A 34 12.42 0.90 -0.36
CA PRO A 34 11.77 2.19 -0.20
C PRO A 34 12.81 3.22 0.25
N GLY A 35 12.91 4.34 -0.45
CA GLY A 35 13.84 5.41 -0.09
C GLY A 35 13.41 6.11 1.21
N ALA A 36 14.32 6.86 1.84
CA ALA A 36 14.03 7.59 3.08
C ALA A 36 12.78 8.49 2.97
N CYS A 37 12.53 9.07 1.80
CA CYS A 37 11.35 9.90 1.55
C CYS A 37 10.05 9.08 1.48
N HIS A 38 10.08 7.87 0.94
CA HIS A 38 8.93 6.96 0.96
C HIS A 38 8.58 6.59 2.40
N GLU A 39 9.58 6.17 3.19
CA GLU A 39 9.36 5.85 4.61
C GLU A 39 8.87 7.06 5.40
N ALA A 40 9.41 8.25 5.15
CA ALA A 40 9.01 9.48 5.82
C ALA A 40 7.55 9.86 5.50
N ILE A 41 7.15 9.78 4.22
CA ILE A 41 5.79 10.08 3.78
C ILE A 41 4.81 9.06 4.36
N SER A 42 5.12 7.77 4.26
CA SER A 42 4.31 6.71 4.83
C SER A 42 4.09 6.93 6.33
N ARG A 43 5.17 7.17 7.09
CA ARG A 43 5.10 7.41 8.54
C ARG A 43 4.32 8.67 8.90
N ALA A 44 4.57 9.78 8.20
CA ALA A 44 3.88 11.04 8.44
C ALA A 44 2.36 10.88 8.23
N PHE A 45 1.97 10.21 7.16
CA PHE A 45 0.56 9.96 6.87
C PHE A 45 -0.08 9.01 7.90
N CYS A 46 0.65 7.99 8.35
CA CYS A 46 0.20 7.11 9.44
C CYS A 46 -0.09 7.89 10.73
N TYR A 47 0.77 8.84 11.11
CA TYR A 47 0.54 9.66 12.30
C TYR A 47 -0.75 10.48 12.18
N GLU A 48 -1.02 11.06 11.01
CA GLU A 48 -2.26 11.81 10.77
C GLU A 48 -3.52 10.94 10.88
N ILE A 49 -3.47 9.69 10.39
CA ILE A 49 -4.60 8.74 10.53
C ILE A 49 -4.85 8.43 12.00
N VAL A 50 -3.81 8.04 12.74
CA VAL A 50 -3.92 7.67 14.16
C VAL A 50 -4.39 8.86 14.99
N ASP A 51 -3.89 10.07 14.71
CA ASP A 51 -4.31 11.29 15.39
C ASP A 51 -5.80 11.58 15.13
N LYS A 52 -6.26 11.52 13.88
CA LYS A 52 -7.69 11.69 13.54
C LYS A 52 -8.58 10.66 14.23
N ILE A 53 -8.19 9.38 14.23
CA ILE A 53 -8.94 8.32 14.93
C ILE A 53 -9.01 8.61 16.42
N SER A 54 -7.90 9.02 17.04
CA SER A 54 -7.85 9.30 18.48
C SER A 54 -8.72 10.48 18.93
N LYS A 55 -9.12 11.34 17.99
CA LYS A 55 -10.01 12.49 18.24
C LYS A 55 -11.49 12.15 18.06
N LEU A 56 -11.82 10.95 17.57
CA LEU A 56 -13.21 10.49 17.49
C LEU A 56 -13.75 10.14 18.88
N PRO A 57 -15.03 10.48 19.20
CA PRO A 57 -15.63 10.13 20.49
C PRO A 57 -15.52 8.62 20.78
N GLY A 58 -15.02 8.27 21.96
CA GLY A 58 -14.87 6.86 22.39
C GLY A 58 -13.64 6.14 21.82
N HIS A 59 -12.81 6.81 21.02
CA HIS A 59 -11.58 6.23 20.48
C HIS A 59 -10.32 6.85 21.10
N SER A 60 -9.22 6.12 20.97
CA SER A 60 -7.88 6.57 21.39
C SER A 60 -6.84 6.08 20.37
N LYS A 61 -5.57 6.42 20.58
CA LYS A 61 -4.47 5.89 19.77
C LYS A 61 -4.37 4.36 19.79
N ASN A 62 -4.92 3.72 20.83
CA ASN A 62 -4.93 2.27 20.97
C ASN A 62 -6.14 1.59 20.29
N SER A 63 -7.09 2.37 19.78
CA SER A 63 -8.26 1.84 19.07
C SER A 63 -7.93 1.30 17.67
N VAL A 64 -6.70 1.53 17.20
CA VAL A 64 -6.22 1.08 15.91
C VAL A 64 -4.84 0.42 16.05
N TYR A 65 -4.59 -0.63 15.28
CA TYR A 65 -3.27 -1.21 15.11
C TYR A 65 -2.78 -1.04 13.67
N SER A 66 -1.46 -1.08 13.45
CA SER A 66 -0.86 -1.22 12.12
C SER A 66 -0.45 -2.67 11.87
N VAL A 67 -0.75 -3.20 10.68
CA VAL A 67 -0.30 -4.54 10.23
C VAL A 67 1.17 -4.58 9.83
N GLY A 68 1.82 -3.42 9.62
CA GLY A 68 3.21 -3.33 9.17
C GLY A 68 3.49 -4.21 7.95
N SER A 69 4.62 -4.93 7.97
CA SER A 69 5.12 -5.77 6.85
C SER A 69 4.45 -7.16 6.74
N THR A 70 3.20 -7.30 7.20
CA THR A 70 2.46 -8.57 7.11
C THR A 70 2.22 -8.94 5.65
N GLN A 71 2.49 -10.21 5.30
CA GLN A 71 2.27 -10.75 3.97
C GLN A 71 0.92 -11.46 3.89
N PHE A 72 0.06 -11.00 2.99
CA PHE A 72 -1.25 -11.58 2.73
C PHE A 72 -1.18 -12.54 1.56
N ASN A 73 -1.69 -13.75 1.78
CA ASN A 73 -1.59 -14.86 0.84
C ASN A 73 -2.99 -15.25 0.37
N VAL A 74 -3.14 -15.40 -0.94
CA VAL A 74 -4.38 -15.82 -1.58
C VAL A 74 -4.05 -17.02 -2.47
N PRO A 75 -4.65 -18.20 -2.24
CA PRO A 75 -4.34 -19.39 -3.03
C PRO A 75 -4.47 -19.14 -4.54
N SER A 76 -3.48 -19.59 -5.31
CA SER A 76 -3.42 -19.41 -6.78
C SER A 76 -3.40 -17.96 -7.27
N LYS A 77 -3.10 -17.00 -6.39
CA LYS A 77 -2.91 -15.58 -6.72
C LYS A 77 -1.55 -15.11 -6.19
N ARG A 78 -1.09 -13.96 -6.66
CA ARG A 78 0.13 -13.30 -6.15
C ARG A 78 -0.08 -12.94 -4.67
N SER A 79 0.83 -13.32 -3.77
CA SER A 79 0.84 -12.81 -2.39
C SER A 79 1.32 -11.35 -2.35
N LYS A 80 0.82 -10.55 -1.40
CA LYS A 80 1.19 -9.13 -1.30
C LYS A 80 1.46 -8.70 0.14
N GLN A 81 2.49 -7.88 0.30
CA GLN A 81 2.68 -7.03 1.47
C GLN A 81 2.24 -5.62 1.08
N GLY A 82 1.49 -4.96 1.97
CA GLY A 82 1.23 -3.53 1.82
C GLY A 82 2.33 -2.72 2.49
N ASP A 83 2.41 -1.43 2.15
CA ASP A 83 3.32 -0.53 2.85
C ASP A 83 2.84 -0.32 4.29
N GLU A 84 1.55 -0.02 4.46
CA GLU A 84 0.89 0.13 5.76
C GLU A 84 -0.57 -0.35 5.67
N GLY A 85 -1.13 -0.78 6.80
CA GLY A 85 -2.55 -1.08 6.89
C GLY A 85 -3.05 -0.96 8.31
N PHE A 86 -4.34 -0.64 8.47
CA PHE A 86 -4.93 -0.27 9.75
C PHE A 86 -6.19 -1.06 10.02
N GLY A 87 -6.29 -1.58 11.23
CA GLY A 87 -7.48 -2.29 11.70
C GLY A 87 -7.92 -1.86 13.11
N PRO A 88 -9.22 -1.97 13.43
CA PRO A 88 -9.73 -1.73 14.77
C PRO A 88 -9.22 -2.81 15.73
N THR A 89 -8.60 -2.40 16.83
CA THR A 89 -8.04 -3.32 17.83
C THR A 89 -9.11 -4.22 18.46
N ASP A 90 -10.33 -3.70 18.64
CA ASP A 90 -11.38 -4.38 19.40
C ASP A 90 -12.18 -5.41 18.59
N THR A 91 -12.22 -5.29 17.25
CA THR A 91 -13.05 -6.13 16.37
C THR A 91 -12.26 -6.95 15.35
N ARG A 92 -10.96 -6.68 15.19
CA ARG A 92 -10.03 -7.42 14.34
C ARG A 92 -8.77 -7.80 15.15
N PRO A 93 -8.89 -8.65 16.19
CA PRO A 93 -7.81 -8.86 17.16
C PRO A 93 -6.66 -9.74 16.63
N TYR A 94 -6.83 -10.41 15.49
CA TYR A 94 -5.80 -11.30 14.95
C TYR A 94 -4.86 -10.54 14.02
N ARG A 95 -3.56 -10.83 14.11
CA ARG A 95 -2.54 -10.20 13.25
C ARG A 95 -2.67 -10.56 11.77
N ASP A 96 -3.35 -11.67 11.49
CA ASP A 96 -3.56 -12.19 10.13
C ASP A 96 -4.93 -11.74 9.56
N ASP A 97 -5.73 -11.00 10.33
CA ASP A 97 -6.96 -10.40 9.83
C ASP A 97 -6.62 -9.38 8.74
N TRP A 98 -7.37 -9.40 7.65
CA TRP A 98 -7.21 -8.40 6.60
C TRP A 98 -7.65 -7.04 7.14
N PRO A 99 -6.79 -6.01 7.02
CA PRO A 99 -7.13 -4.70 7.54
C PRO A 99 -8.18 -4.02 6.65
N PRO A 100 -9.16 -3.32 7.24
CA PRO A 100 -10.18 -2.56 6.51
C PRO A 100 -9.62 -1.38 5.72
N LEU A 101 -8.44 -0.89 6.10
CA LEU A 101 -7.74 0.20 5.42
C LEU A 101 -6.32 -0.22 5.04
N MET A 102 -6.00 -0.14 3.75
CA MET A 102 -4.64 -0.30 3.22
C MET A 102 -4.08 1.02 2.70
N ILE A 103 -2.76 1.16 2.76
CA ILE A 103 -2.03 2.29 2.18
C ILE A 103 -0.88 1.74 1.34
N GLU A 104 -0.76 2.27 0.13
CA GLU A 104 0.33 1.99 -0.79
C GLU A 104 0.96 3.31 -1.22
N VAL A 105 2.27 3.39 -1.12
CA VAL A 105 3.08 4.58 -1.35
C VAL A 105 4.05 4.29 -2.48
N GLY A 106 4.14 5.20 -3.44
CA GLY A 106 5.02 5.03 -4.59
C GLY A 106 5.58 6.35 -5.10
N TYR A 107 6.70 6.26 -5.80
CA TYR A 107 7.33 7.41 -6.45
C TYR A 107 6.72 7.67 -7.83
N SER A 108 6.95 8.84 -8.41
CA SER A 108 6.50 9.22 -9.76
C SER A 108 6.64 8.07 -10.77
N GLY A 109 5.55 7.80 -11.50
CA GLY A 109 5.47 6.71 -12.48
C GLY A 109 4.99 5.37 -11.91
N SER A 110 4.79 5.27 -10.59
CA SER A 110 4.24 4.09 -9.93
C SER A 110 2.72 4.04 -9.90
N LEU A 111 2.01 5.13 -10.25
CA LEU A 111 0.55 5.20 -10.11
C LEU A 111 -0.21 4.05 -10.77
N HIS A 112 0.25 3.58 -11.93
CA HIS A 112 -0.36 2.42 -12.58
C HIS A 112 -0.24 1.16 -11.71
N GLN A 113 0.94 0.90 -11.14
CA GLN A 113 1.17 -0.22 -10.24
C GLN A 113 0.40 -0.08 -8.93
N LEU A 114 0.36 1.13 -8.36
CA LEU A 114 -0.41 1.43 -7.15
C LEU A 114 -1.91 1.15 -7.34
N ARG A 115 -2.46 1.45 -8.52
CA ARG A 115 -3.86 1.13 -8.84
C ARG A 115 -4.12 -0.38 -8.97
N HIS A 116 -3.21 -1.12 -9.60
CA HIS A 116 -3.28 -2.59 -9.60
C HIS A 116 -3.22 -3.17 -8.19
N ASP A 117 -2.44 -2.54 -7.32
CA ASP A 117 -2.33 -2.94 -5.93
C ASP A 117 -3.63 -2.64 -5.15
N ALA A 118 -4.27 -1.49 -5.38
CA ALA A 118 -5.61 -1.22 -4.85
C ALA A 118 -6.66 -2.23 -5.32
N GLU A 119 -6.66 -2.55 -6.63
CA GLU A 119 -7.55 -3.58 -7.18
C GLU A 119 -7.33 -4.93 -6.52
N TRP A 120 -6.07 -5.32 -6.30
CA TRP A 120 -5.73 -6.58 -5.66
C TRP A 120 -6.28 -6.66 -4.23
N TRP A 121 -6.07 -5.62 -3.41
CA TRP A 121 -6.60 -5.58 -2.04
C TRP A 121 -8.12 -5.68 -2.00
N LEU A 122 -8.79 -4.90 -2.83
CA LEU A 122 -10.26 -4.84 -2.86
C LEU A 122 -10.89 -6.13 -3.42
N GLN A 123 -10.24 -6.82 -4.35
CA GLN A 123 -10.76 -8.06 -4.95
C GLN A 123 -10.49 -9.31 -4.12
N TYR A 124 -9.33 -9.38 -3.44
CA TYR A 124 -8.84 -10.64 -2.88
C TYR A 124 -8.83 -10.70 -1.35
N SER A 125 -9.27 -9.63 -0.67
CA SER A 125 -9.42 -9.61 0.79
C SER A 125 -10.72 -10.25 1.31
N ASP A 126 -11.55 -10.81 0.43
CA ASP A 126 -12.89 -11.35 0.78
C ASP A 126 -13.76 -10.28 1.47
N ASP A 127 -13.85 -9.10 0.86
CA ASP A 127 -14.56 -7.91 1.34
C ASP A 127 -14.07 -7.35 2.69
N GLN A 128 -12.92 -7.83 3.21
CA GLN A 128 -12.40 -7.36 4.49
C GLN A 128 -11.64 -6.03 4.38
N THR A 129 -11.01 -5.76 3.24
CA THR A 129 -10.43 -4.44 2.94
C THR A 129 -11.49 -3.58 2.27
N GLY A 130 -11.98 -2.56 2.97
CA GLY A 130 -13.02 -1.67 2.46
C GLY A 130 -12.47 -0.46 1.70
N MET A 131 -11.23 -0.04 2.02
CA MET A 131 -10.61 1.15 1.44
C MET A 131 -9.11 0.96 1.23
N VAL A 132 -8.61 1.49 0.11
CA VAL A 132 -7.18 1.61 -0.18
C VAL A 132 -6.84 3.06 -0.48
N ILE A 133 -5.83 3.61 0.20
CA ILE A 133 -5.29 4.94 -0.06
C ILE A 133 -3.97 4.79 -0.82
N LEU A 134 -3.90 5.37 -2.00
CA LEU A 134 -2.67 5.44 -2.79
C LEU A 134 -2.02 6.81 -2.58
N ILE A 135 -0.72 6.82 -2.31
CA ILE A 135 0.09 8.02 -2.18
C ILE A 135 1.19 7.95 -3.24
N GLU A 136 1.03 8.73 -4.32
CA GLU A 136 2.11 8.95 -5.28
C GLU A 136 2.80 10.27 -4.95
N PHE A 137 4.13 10.27 -4.94
CA PHE A 137 4.89 11.50 -4.74
C PHE A 137 6.07 11.64 -5.71
N GLU A 138 6.47 12.88 -5.96
CA GLU A 138 7.68 13.23 -6.70
C GLU A 138 8.34 14.42 -6.01
N GLU A 139 9.62 14.32 -5.67
CA GLU A 139 10.33 15.44 -5.03
C GLU A 139 10.62 16.54 -6.03
N GLN A 140 11.44 16.26 -7.06
CA GLN A 140 11.83 17.25 -8.05
C GLN A 140 11.84 16.63 -9.45
N PRO A 141 11.44 17.41 -10.48
CA PRO A 141 11.07 18.83 -10.43
C PRO A 141 9.59 19.09 -10.06
N ALA A 142 8.72 18.07 -10.08
CA ALA A 142 7.28 18.31 -10.00
C ALA A 142 6.74 18.68 -8.60
N ASN A 143 7.46 18.35 -7.51
CA ASN A 143 6.95 18.44 -6.12
C ASN A 143 5.52 17.87 -5.98
N LEU A 144 5.24 16.79 -6.71
CA LEU A 144 3.90 16.22 -6.80
C LEU A 144 3.57 15.47 -5.51
N LEU A 145 2.38 15.70 -4.98
CA LEU A 145 1.74 14.77 -4.04
C LEU A 145 0.34 14.45 -4.53
N ARG A 146 0.12 13.19 -4.90
CA ARG A 146 -1.19 12.69 -5.35
C ARG A 146 -1.71 11.66 -4.36
N LEU A 147 -2.96 11.86 -3.96
CA LEU A 147 -3.73 10.91 -3.17
C LEU A 147 -4.87 10.34 -4.02
N GLU A 148 -5.07 9.04 -3.99
CA GLU A 148 -6.29 8.40 -4.52
C GLU A 148 -6.93 7.53 -3.43
N CYS A 149 -8.25 7.66 -3.26
CA CYS A 149 -9.04 6.76 -2.42
C CYS A 149 -9.79 5.78 -3.30
N TRP A 150 -9.58 4.49 -3.06
CA TRP A 150 -10.16 3.39 -3.80
C TRP A 150 -11.08 2.56 -2.89
N GLU A 151 -12.24 2.20 -3.42
CA GLU A 151 -13.26 1.37 -2.75
C GLU A 151 -13.91 0.45 -3.77
N MET A 152 -14.69 -0.52 -3.30
CA MET A 152 -15.63 -1.24 -4.15
C MET A 152 -16.79 -0.31 -4.53
N LEU A 153 -16.96 -0.04 -5.83
CA LEU A 153 -18.00 0.82 -6.40
C LEU A 153 -19.03 -0.02 -7.16
N PRO A 154 -20.30 0.38 -7.17
CA PRO A 154 -21.33 -0.29 -7.96
C PRO A 154 -21.04 -0.18 -9.45
N GLU A 155 -21.22 -1.28 -10.19
CA GLU A 155 -21.18 -1.27 -11.65
C GLU A 155 -22.41 -0.55 -12.22
N PRO A 156 -22.24 0.62 -12.87
CA PRO A 156 -23.37 1.48 -13.23
C PRO A 156 -24.26 0.90 -14.34
N TRP A 157 -23.76 -0.08 -15.10
CA TRP A 157 -24.45 -0.63 -16.28
C TRP A 157 -25.11 -1.99 -16.06
N ILE A 158 -24.95 -2.60 -14.90
CA ILE A 158 -25.56 -3.90 -14.60
C ILE A 158 -26.76 -3.66 -13.68
N ARG A 159 -27.95 -4.04 -14.17
CA ARG A 159 -29.17 -3.97 -13.35
C ARG A 159 -29.00 -4.88 -12.13
N ALA A 160 -29.05 -4.28 -10.95
CA ALA A 160 -29.06 -5.02 -9.70
C ALA A 160 -30.25 -5.98 -9.69
N THR A 161 -29.99 -7.26 -9.40
CA THR A 161 -31.06 -8.17 -8.97
C THR A 161 -31.30 -7.92 -7.48
N ARG A 162 -32.46 -8.34 -6.94
CA ARG A 162 -32.83 -8.12 -5.53
C ARG A 162 -31.78 -8.58 -4.51
N ASN A 163 -30.82 -9.43 -4.89
CA ASN A 163 -29.83 -10.02 -3.97
C ASN A 163 -28.35 -9.72 -4.28
N SER A 164 -28.00 -8.94 -5.32
CA SER A 164 -26.60 -8.54 -5.53
C SER A 164 -26.49 -7.39 -6.55
N GLN A 165 -25.83 -6.30 -6.15
CA GLN A 165 -25.28 -5.33 -7.09
C GLN A 165 -23.82 -5.73 -7.36
N PRO A 166 -23.43 -5.97 -8.61
CA PRO A 166 -22.03 -6.24 -8.91
C PRO A 166 -21.20 -5.01 -8.58
N MET A 167 -20.12 -5.23 -7.85
CA MET A 167 -19.19 -4.22 -7.41
C MET A 167 -17.85 -4.42 -8.11
N ARG A 168 -17.13 -3.33 -8.38
CA ARG A 168 -15.77 -3.35 -8.88
C ARG A 168 -14.87 -2.41 -8.08
N PRO A 169 -13.57 -2.69 -7.96
CA PRO A 169 -12.65 -1.68 -7.45
C PRO A 169 -12.72 -0.43 -8.32
N GLY A 170 -12.71 0.73 -7.68
CA GLY A 170 -12.66 1.98 -8.40
C GLY A 170 -12.23 3.15 -7.54
N ARG A 171 -11.64 4.13 -8.20
CA ARG A 171 -11.25 5.39 -7.57
C ARG A 171 -12.49 6.22 -7.23
N LYS A 172 -12.72 6.42 -5.94
CA LYS A 172 -13.80 7.27 -5.40
C LYS A 172 -13.41 8.74 -5.36
N GLN A 173 -12.16 9.02 -4.97
CA GLN A 173 -11.66 10.39 -4.85
C GLN A 173 -10.20 10.47 -5.28
N SER A 174 -9.80 11.62 -5.83
CA SER A 174 -8.39 11.95 -6.07
C SER A 174 -8.12 13.39 -5.66
N LEU A 175 -6.96 13.60 -5.06
CA LEU A 175 -6.42 14.91 -4.72
C LEU A 175 -4.99 14.99 -5.28
N SER A 176 -4.59 16.17 -5.75
CA SER A 176 -3.21 16.43 -6.19
C SER A 176 -2.83 17.83 -5.74
N ALA A 177 -1.68 17.93 -5.08
CA ALA A 177 -1.06 19.17 -4.63
C ALA A 177 0.28 19.38 -5.36
#